data_AF-A0A2S1H2L4-F1
#
_entry.id   AF-A0A2S1H2L4-F1
#
_cell.length_a   1.000
_cell.length_b   1.000
_cell.length_c   1.000
_cell.angle_alpha   90.00
_cell.angle_beta   90.00
_cell.angle_gamma   90.00
#
_symmetry.space_group_name_H-M   'P 1'
#
loop_
_entity.id
_entity.type
_entity.pdbx_description
1 polymer ?
#
loop_
_entity_poly.entity_id
_entity_poly.type
_entity_poly.pdbx_seq_one_letter_code
_entity_poly.pdbx_strand_id
1 'polypeptide(L)'
;MAAELWRQSENSFTLYLDTKHVREVSNIKRSRDWDVTATYQKGGQVVGLQWRVPESDYRAAKRIEKRVNANVHEIEESPHLSAESVG
;
A
#
# COMPACT_ATOMS: atom_id res chain seq x y z
N MET A 1 2.28 -9.38 3.24
CA MET A 1 1.24 -8.32 3.28
C MET A 1 1.87 -7.03 2.79
N ALA A 2 1.18 -6.27 1.94
CA ALA A 2 1.73 -5.01 1.40
C ALA A 2 0.91 -3.76 1.76
N ALA A 3 -0.32 -3.97 2.25
CA ALA A 3 -1.16 -2.96 2.86
C ALA A 3 -1.84 -3.53 4.11
N GLU A 4 -2.02 -2.70 5.13
CA GLU A 4 -2.79 -3.07 6.32
C GLU A 4 -3.60 -1.87 6.81
N LEU A 5 -4.84 -2.12 7.26
CA LEU A 5 -5.76 -1.12 7.76
C LEU A 5 -6.33 -1.59 9.10
N TRP A 6 -6.09 -0.82 10.16
CA TRP A 6 -6.59 -1.13 11.50
C TRP A 6 -7.15 0.10 12.20
N ARG A 7 -7.98 -0.11 13.23
CA ARG A 7 -8.55 0.98 14.03
C ARG A 7 -7.45 1.58 14.90
N GLN A 8 -7.31 2.91 14.89
CA GLN A 8 -6.35 3.63 15.74
C GLN A 8 -7.04 4.22 16.97
N SER A 9 -8.24 4.79 16.79
CA SER A 9 -9.03 5.43 17.84
C SER A 9 -10.53 5.32 17.51
N GLU A 10 -11.41 5.85 18.35
CA GLU A 10 -12.85 5.91 18.07
C GLU A 10 -13.19 6.68 16.78
N ASN A 11 -12.34 7.59 16.32
CA ASN A 11 -12.64 8.44 15.15
C ASN A 11 -11.62 8.32 14.02
N SER A 12 -10.68 7.37 14.13
CA SER A 12 -9.64 7.22 13.12
C SER A 12 -9.17 5.78 12.95
N PHE A 13 -8.71 5.52 11.73
CA PHE A 13 -7.98 4.33 11.34
C PHE A 13 -6.54 4.69 10.98
N THR A 14 -5.72 3.65 10.93
CA THR A 14 -4.36 3.71 10.42
C THR A 14 -4.28 2.87 9.14
N LEU A 15 -3.80 3.48 8.06
CA LEU A 15 -3.46 2.77 6.82
C LEU A 15 -1.95 2.72 6.66
N TYR A 16 -1.38 1.51 6.65
CA TYR A 16 0.00 1.25 6.26
C TYR A 16 0.07 0.80 4.79
N LEU A 17 1.07 1.29 4.04
CA LEU A 17 1.43 0.79 2.71
C LEU A 17 2.94 0.69 2.53
N ASP A 18 3.38 -0.39 1.88
CA ASP A 18 4.73 -0.48 1.33
C ASP A 18 4.93 0.56 0.20
N THR A 19 6.08 1.22 0.19
CA THR A 19 6.41 2.25 -0.83
C THR A 19 6.60 1.69 -2.24
N LYS A 20 6.73 0.37 -2.39
CA LYS A 20 6.74 -0.32 -3.70
C LYS A 20 5.44 -0.08 -4.50
N HIS A 21 4.33 0.25 -3.82
CA HIS A 21 3.06 0.61 -4.46
C HIS A 21 3.00 2.11 -4.78
N VAL A 22 3.97 2.60 -5.56
CA VAL A 22 4.22 4.02 -5.85
C VAL A 22 2.97 4.76 -6.35
N ARG A 23 2.16 4.10 -7.19
CA ARG A 23 0.90 4.66 -7.70
C ARG A 23 -0.05 5.02 -6.57
N GLU A 24 -0.22 4.14 -5.59
CA GLU A 24 -1.16 4.35 -4.49
C GLU A 24 -0.65 5.33 -3.46
N VAL A 25 0.64 5.26 -3.15
CA VAL A 25 1.30 6.27 -2.31
C VAL A 25 1.13 7.66 -2.92
N SER A 26 1.34 7.80 -4.23
CA SER A 26 1.19 9.09 -4.93
C SER A 26 -0.26 9.56 -4.98
N ASN A 27 -1.21 8.65 -5.19
CA ASN A 27 -2.63 8.97 -5.19
C ASN A 27 -3.08 9.51 -3.83
N ILE A 28 -2.68 8.86 -2.73
CA ILE A 28 -3.01 9.33 -1.38
C ILE A 28 -2.43 10.74 -1.17
N LYS A 29 -1.13 10.93 -1.42
CA LYS A 29 -0.48 12.24 -1.25
C LYS A 29 -1.10 13.38 -2.07
N ARG A 30 -1.72 13.09 -3.21
CA ARG A 30 -2.32 14.10 -4.11
C ARG A 30 -3.80 14.35 -3.86
N SER A 31 -4.55 13.31 -3.50
CA SER A 31 -6.01 13.34 -3.49
C SER A 31 -6.63 13.23 -2.10
N ARG A 32 -5.80 13.02 -1.08
CA ARG A 32 -6.24 12.84 0.30
C ARG A 32 -5.48 13.79 1.21
N ASP A 33 -6.22 14.43 2.10
CA ASP A 33 -5.66 15.24 3.18
C ASP A 33 -5.41 14.37 4.43
N TRP A 34 -4.74 13.23 4.21
CA TRP A 34 -4.42 12.30 5.28
C TRP A 34 -3.00 12.54 5.78
N ASP A 35 -2.84 12.68 7.09
CA ASP A 35 -1.54 12.93 7.70
C ASP A 35 -0.68 11.67 7.71
N VAL A 36 0.58 11.80 7.27
CA VAL A 36 1.60 10.76 7.50
C VAL A 36 1.95 10.76 8.98
N THR A 37 1.70 9.64 9.66
CA THR A 37 1.98 9.48 11.10
C THR A 37 3.23 8.67 11.39
N ALA A 38 3.71 7.87 10.43
CA ALA A 38 4.97 7.16 10.54
C ALA A 38 5.60 6.92 9.15
N THR A 39 6.93 6.88 9.12
CA THR A 39 7.74 6.53 7.95
C THR A 39 8.69 5.41 8.36
N TYR A 40 8.67 4.30 7.63
CA TYR A 40 9.51 3.14 7.90
C TYR A 40 10.70 3.14 6.95
N GLN A 41 11.91 2.98 7.49
CA GLN A 41 13.15 2.98 6.73
C GLN A 41 13.95 1.70 6.95
N LYS A 42 14.61 1.23 5.88
CA LYS A 42 15.57 0.12 5.93
C LYS A 42 16.76 0.48 5.05
N GLY A 43 17.96 0.48 5.63
CA GLY A 43 19.19 0.82 4.88
C GLY A 43 19.16 2.21 4.25
N GLY A 44 18.55 3.20 4.91
CA GLY A 44 18.42 4.58 4.40
C GLY A 44 17.33 4.78 3.33
N GLN A 45 16.62 3.72 2.94
CA GLN A 45 15.50 3.80 1.99
C GLN A 45 14.16 3.73 2.70
N VAL A 46 13.20 4.55 2.27
CA VAL A 46 11.82 4.48 2.79
C VAL A 46 11.12 3.26 2.20
N VAL A 47 10.72 2.33 3.06
CA VAL A 47 10.09 1.06 2.68
C VAL A 47 8.58 1.04 2.95
N GLY A 48 8.08 1.92 3.82
CA GLY A 48 6.67 1.98 4.14
C GLY A 48 6.24 3.34 4.69
N LEU A 49 4.96 3.64 4.53
CA LEU A 49 4.34 4.87 5.03
C LEU A 49 3.04 4.51 5.76
N GLN A 50 2.75 5.28 6.79
CA GLN A 50 1.53 5.15 7.59
C GLN A 50 0.76 6.45 7.57
N TRP A 51 -0.53 6.38 7.26
CA TRP A 51 -1.45 7.52 7.30
C TRP A 51 -2.49 7.37 8.39
N ARG A 52 -2.87 8.50 9.00
CA ARG A 52 -4.09 8.61 9.78
C ARG A 52 -5.26 8.84 8.81
N VAL A 53 -6.27 8.00 8.93
CA VAL A 53 -7.48 8.05 8.11
C VAL A 53 -8.66 8.43 9.00
N PRO A 54 -9.42 9.50 8.69
CA PRO A 54 -10.65 9.83 9.39
C PRO A 54 -11.71 8.72 9.23
N GLU A 55 -12.59 8.55 10.22
CA GLU A 55 -13.70 7.57 10.15
C GLU A 55 -14.52 7.70 8.86
N SER A 56 -14.79 8.94 8.43
CA SER A 56 -15.56 9.26 7.21
C SER A 56 -14.93 8.67 5.94
N ASP A 57 -13.63 8.41 5.96
CA ASP A 57 -12.84 7.94 4.83
C ASP A 57 -12.46 6.45 4.93
N TYR A 58 -12.97 5.74 5.94
CA TYR A 58 -12.75 4.30 6.12
C TYR A 58 -12.98 3.49 4.85
N ARG A 59 -14.11 3.73 4.16
CA ARG A 59 -14.45 3.00 2.93
C ARG A 59 -13.43 3.23 1.81
N ALA A 60 -12.84 4.41 1.74
CA ALA A 60 -11.80 4.71 0.78
C ALA A 60 -10.49 3.98 1.12
N ALA A 61 -10.06 4.04 2.38
CA ALA A 61 -8.87 3.33 2.84
C ALA A 61 -9.01 1.81 2.66
N LYS A 62 -10.19 1.25 2.96
CA LYS A 62 -10.45 -0.19 2.76
C LYS A 62 -10.39 -0.60 1.29
N ARG A 63 -10.83 0.25 0.35
CA ARG A 63 -10.66 -0.02 -1.09
C ARG A 63 -9.20 -0.03 -1.51
N ILE A 64 -8.40 0.87 -0.96
CA ILE A 64 -6.96 0.94 -1.25
C ILE A 64 -6.25 -0.31 -0.70
N GLU A 65 -6.51 -0.67 0.56
CA GLU A 65 -5.95 -1.87 1.19
C GLU A 65 -6.28 -3.14 0.40
N LYS A 66 -7.55 -3.34 0.03
CA LYS A 66 -7.95 -4.45 -0.84
C LYS A 66 -7.24 -4.44 -2.18
N ARG A 67 -7.17 -3.29 -2.87
CA ARG A 67 -6.53 -3.19 -4.20
C ARG A 67 -5.05 -3.51 -4.14
N VAL A 68 -4.35 -2.99 -3.13
CA VAL A 68 -2.91 -3.23 -2.97
C VAL A 68 -2.63 -4.70 -2.68
N ASN A 69 -3.38 -5.32 -1.77
CA ASN A 69 -3.20 -6.73 -1.45
C ASN A 69 -3.64 -7.66 -2.58
N ALA A 70 -4.64 -7.30 -3.39
CA ALA A 70 -5.01 -8.06 -4.59
C ALA A 70 -3.89 -8.05 -5.65
N ASN A 71 -3.26 -6.89 -5.88
CA ASN A 71 -2.16 -6.76 -6.85
C ASN A 71 -0.91 -7.55 -6.44
N VAL A 72 -0.72 -7.87 -5.15
CA VAL A 72 0.39 -8.72 -4.70
C VAL A 72 0.24 -10.15 -5.24
N HIS A 73 -0.99 -10.65 -5.36
CA HIS A 73 -1.25 -11.99 -5.88
C HIS A 73 -1.07 -12.10 -7.40
N GLU A 74 -1.32 -11.03 -8.17
CA GLU A 74 -1.06 -11.03 -9.63
C GLU A 74 0.43 -11.05 -9.99
N ILE A 75 1.30 -10.48 -9.14
CA ILE A 75 2.76 -10.42 -9.40
C ILE A 75 3.44 -11.78 -9.11
N GLU A 76 2.85 -12.62 -8.27
CA GLU A 76 3.38 -13.97 -7.98
C GLU A 76 3.07 -15.00 -9.08
N GLU A 77 2.18 -14.71 -10.03
CA GLU A 77 1.75 -15.63 -11.10
C GLU A 77 2.33 -15.31 -12.50
N SER A 78 3.49 -14.67 -12.60
CA SER A 78 4.23 -14.62 -13.87
C SER A 78 5.37 -15.64 -13.87
N PRO A 79 5.16 -16.88 -14.36
CA PRO A 79 6.28 -17.75 -14.66
C PRO A 79 7.10 -17.09 -15.78
N HIS A 80 8.38 -16.84 -15.50
CA HIS A 80 9.35 -16.54 -16.53
C HIS A 80 9.29 -17.66 -17.58
N LEU A 81 8.73 -17.35 -18.76
CA LEU A 81 8.90 -18.19 -19.94
C LEU A 81 10.39 -18.17 -20.29
N SER A 82 11.11 -19.20 -19.81
CA SER A 82 12.40 -19.59 -20.36
C SER A 82 12.17 -19.97 -21.81
N ALA A 83 12.40 -19.04 -22.72
CA ALA A 83 12.58 -19.36 -24.12
C ALA A 83 13.92 -20.09 -24.26
N GLU A 84 13.91 -21.42 -24.11
CA GLU A 84 14.98 -22.25 -24.64
C GLU A 84 14.79 -22.36 -26.14
N SER A 85 15.59 -21.58 -26.88
CA SER A 85 15.94 -21.88 -28.26
C SER A 85 16.56 -23.28 -28.32
N VAL A 86 15.94 -24.18 -29.07
CA VAL A 86 16.65 -25.31 -29.67
C VAL A 86 16.50 -25.15 -31.17
N GLY A 87 17.63 -24.93 -31.83
CA GLY A 87 17.76 -24.85 -33.29
C GLY A 87 17.92 -26.21 -33.95
#